data_AF-A0A928X492-F1
#
_entry.id   AF-A0A928X492-F1
#
_cell.length_a   1.000
_cell.length_b   1.000
_cell.length_c   1.000
_cell.angle_alpha   90.00
_cell.angle_beta   90.00
_cell.angle_gamma   90.00
#
_symmetry.space_group_name_H-M   'P 1'
#
loop_
_entity.id
_entity.type
_entity.pdbx_description
1 polymer ?
#
loop_
_entity_poly.entity_id
_entity_poly.type
_entity_poly.pdbx_seq_one_letter_code
_entity_poly.pdbx_strand_id
1 'polypeptide(L)'
;MSKKSFGKIILSLCLILLSLFSIGKNPMFANALSNGQAFVIASKCNLYSSADFQSTKVTVLDQDEQPVLITLKFNDTVTISEIQEDFAFVQTSKGAQGWIYKYYLSQNTSQDIYPVFNASIRKDTIIYDVNKTSTEKLALAGTRVYIYGGFNKSEEYTAVQIVLEDTSLYVGYISTADIEPDGVSKMLIVAITIISATVTIILSLLYIKKKKKKKNK
;
A
#
# COMPACT_ATOMS: atom_id res chain seq x y z
N MET A 1 -40.33 22.49 -24.28
CA MET A 1 -38.99 22.64 -23.65
C MET A 1 -37.98 23.14 -24.70
N SER A 2 -37.48 24.37 -24.56
CA SER A 2 -36.61 25.02 -25.56
C SER A 2 -35.27 24.29 -25.72
N LYS A 3 -34.76 24.16 -26.97
CA LYS A 3 -33.44 23.55 -27.28
C LYS A 3 -32.28 24.16 -26.45
N LYS A 4 -32.43 25.40 -25.97
CA LYS A 4 -31.43 26.07 -25.11
C LYS A 4 -31.43 25.55 -23.66
N SER A 5 -32.55 24.98 -23.17
CA SER A 5 -32.67 24.50 -21.78
C SER A 5 -32.03 23.11 -21.60
N PHE A 6 -32.13 22.23 -22.59
CA PHE A 6 -31.60 20.86 -22.47
C PHE A 6 -30.05 20.81 -22.47
N GLY A 7 -29.40 21.68 -23.25
CA GLY A 7 -27.94 21.79 -23.25
C GLY A 7 -27.36 22.32 -21.93
N LYS A 8 -28.08 23.22 -21.25
CA LYS A 8 -27.67 23.74 -19.93
C LYS A 8 -27.75 22.66 -18.85
N ILE A 9 -28.75 21.78 -18.90
CA ILE A 9 -28.90 20.68 -17.94
C ILE A 9 -27.75 19.66 -18.09
N ILE A 10 -27.37 19.30 -19.32
CA ILE A 10 -26.25 18.37 -19.57
C ILE A 10 -24.91 18.99 -19.15
N LEU A 11 -24.68 20.28 -19.45
CA LEU A 11 -23.46 20.98 -19.05
C LEU A 11 -23.35 21.09 -17.51
N SER A 12 -24.47 21.39 -16.84
CA SER A 12 -24.54 21.44 -15.38
C SER A 12 -24.30 20.08 -14.73
N LEU A 13 -24.80 18.99 -15.34
CA LEU A 13 -24.58 17.63 -14.83
C LEU A 13 -23.12 17.18 -15.00
N CYS A 14 -22.48 17.53 -16.12
CA CYS A 14 -21.05 17.28 -16.33
C CYS A 14 -20.16 18.05 -15.34
N LEU A 15 -20.47 19.32 -15.05
CA LEU A 15 -19.69 20.12 -14.09
C LEU A 15 -19.78 19.57 -12.66
N ILE A 16 -20.95 19.06 -12.25
CA ILE A 16 -21.13 18.42 -10.92
C ILE A 16 -20.38 17.08 -10.85
N LEU A 17 -20.33 16.32 -11.96
CA LEU A 17 -19.55 15.08 -12.03
C LEU A 17 -18.02 15.33 -12.02
N LEU A 18 -17.54 16.42 -12.62
CA LEU A 18 -16.12 16.79 -12.62
C LEU A 18 -15.60 17.19 -11.23
N SER A 19 -16.43 17.80 -10.37
CA SER A 19 -16.04 18.09 -8.98
C SER A 19 -15.89 16.85 -8.10
N LEU A 20 -16.45 15.70 -8.52
CA LEU A 20 -16.27 14.42 -7.83
C LEU A 20 -15.00 13.67 -8.26
N PHE A 21 -14.32 14.15 -9.31
CA PHE A 21 -13.06 13.60 -9.83
C PHE A 21 -11.84 14.51 -9.55
N SER A 22 -11.93 15.41 -8.56
CA SER A 22 -10.71 15.95 -7.94
C SER A 22 -10.01 14.82 -7.17
N ILE A 23 -9.31 13.99 -7.94
CA ILE A 23 -8.28 13.07 -7.53
C ILE A 23 -7.41 13.85 -6.56
N GLY A 24 -7.48 13.43 -5.30
CA GLY A 24 -6.65 13.97 -4.24
C GLY A 24 -5.22 14.00 -4.75
N LYS A 25 -4.65 15.21 -4.82
CA LYS A 25 -3.21 15.35 -4.71
C LYS A 25 -2.90 14.81 -3.32
N ASN A 26 -2.62 13.52 -3.22
CA ASN A 26 -2.03 12.98 -2.01
C ASN A 26 -0.73 13.76 -1.84
N PRO A 27 -0.57 14.55 -0.75
CA PRO A 27 0.76 14.98 -0.39
C PRO A 27 1.56 13.69 -0.20
N MET A 28 2.52 13.47 -1.10
CA MET A 28 3.58 12.51 -0.86
C MET A 28 4.29 13.07 0.38
N PHE A 29 3.90 12.61 1.57
CA PHE A 29 4.60 12.91 2.80
C PHE A 29 5.96 12.20 2.68
N ALA A 30 6.92 12.89 2.08
CA ALA A 30 8.31 12.53 2.21
C ALA A 30 8.70 12.84 3.65
N ASN A 31 8.64 11.84 4.52
CA ASN A 31 9.35 11.89 5.79
C ASN A 31 10.84 11.95 5.43
N ALA A 32 11.38 13.17 5.38
CA ALA A 32 12.79 13.38 5.10
C ALA A 32 13.59 12.82 6.28
N LEU A 33 14.26 11.69 6.04
CA LEU A 33 15.22 11.15 6.99
C LEU A 33 16.37 12.15 7.16
N SER A 34 16.85 12.29 8.40
CA SER A 34 17.97 13.13 8.79
C SER A 34 18.97 12.34 9.63
N ASN A 35 20.14 12.91 9.91
CA ASN A 35 21.11 12.28 10.79
C ASN A 35 20.55 12.18 12.22
N GLY A 36 20.75 11.05 12.89
CA GLY A 36 20.22 10.81 14.24
C GLY A 36 19.67 9.41 14.44
N GLN A 37 18.99 9.17 15.57
CA GLN A 37 18.38 7.87 15.85
C GLN A 37 17.17 7.63 14.94
N ALA A 38 17.01 6.37 14.53
CA ALA A 38 15.89 5.87 13.75
C ALA A 38 15.53 4.45 14.18
N PHE A 39 14.34 4.03 13.79
CA PHE A 39 13.79 2.71 14.05
C PHE A 39 13.59 1.98 12.74
N VAL A 40 13.87 0.68 12.74
CA VAL A 40 13.60 -0.18 11.58
C VAL A 40 12.11 -0.50 11.55
N ILE A 41 11.45 -0.17 10.44
CA ILE A 41 10.02 -0.41 10.22
C ILE A 41 9.75 -1.64 9.34
N ALA A 42 10.79 -2.24 8.77
CA ALA A 42 10.70 -3.47 7.99
C ALA A 42 10.80 -4.71 8.88
N SER A 43 10.10 -5.79 8.51
CA SER A 43 10.19 -7.08 9.22
C SER A 43 11.57 -7.73 9.13
N LYS A 44 12.29 -7.46 8.03
CA LYS A 44 13.64 -7.93 7.78
C LYS A 44 14.42 -6.87 7.02
N CYS A 45 15.55 -6.44 7.57
CA CYS A 45 16.43 -5.48 6.94
C CYS A 45 17.88 -5.97 6.98
N ASN A 46 18.54 -6.06 5.82
CA ASN A 46 19.96 -6.43 5.75
C ASN A 46 20.82 -5.16 5.72
N LEU A 47 22.03 -5.25 6.26
CA LEU A 47 23.06 -4.23 6.05
C LEU A 47 23.88 -4.55 4.80
N TYR A 48 24.21 -3.52 4.04
CA TYR A 48 24.97 -3.58 2.79
C TYR A 48 26.34 -2.91 2.95
N SER A 49 27.37 -3.40 2.28
CA SER A 49 28.72 -2.82 2.33
C SER A 49 28.82 -1.48 1.59
N SER A 50 27.97 -1.25 0.59
CA SER A 50 27.84 0.02 -0.14
C SER A 50 26.36 0.38 -0.36
N ALA A 51 26.09 1.60 -0.79
CA ALA A 51 24.73 2.10 -1.10
C ALA A 51 24.12 1.47 -2.37
N ASP A 52 24.08 0.13 -2.44
CA ASP A 52 23.57 -0.64 -3.57
C ASP A 52 23.02 -2.00 -3.08
N PHE A 53 21.87 -2.41 -3.62
CA PHE A 53 21.27 -3.72 -3.38
C PHE A 53 22.12 -4.89 -3.91
N GLN A 54 22.97 -4.65 -4.91
CA GLN A 54 23.87 -5.67 -5.46
C GLN A 54 25.13 -5.88 -4.61
N SER A 55 25.36 -5.01 -3.63
CA SER A 55 26.56 -5.09 -2.79
C SER A 55 26.49 -6.24 -1.79
N THR A 56 27.67 -6.64 -1.31
CA THR A 56 27.80 -7.71 -0.33
C THR A 56 27.12 -7.30 0.97
N LYS A 57 26.34 -8.21 1.53
CA LYS A 57 25.69 -8.00 2.83
C LYS A 57 26.73 -8.10 3.94
N VAL A 58 26.61 -7.24 4.95
CA VAL A 58 27.53 -7.22 6.08
C VAL A 58 27.31 -8.47 6.95
N THR A 59 28.40 -9.20 7.17
CA THR A 59 28.45 -10.35 8.08
C THR A 59 29.35 -10.04 9.26
N VAL A 60 28.95 -10.45 10.46
CA VAL A 60 29.78 -10.40 11.67
C VAL A 60 30.09 -11.84 12.09
N LEU A 61 31.31 -12.05 12.58
CA LEU A 61 31.72 -13.34 13.13
C LEU A 61 31.01 -13.57 14.47
N ASP A 62 30.35 -14.71 14.60
CA ASP A 62 29.77 -15.14 15.87
C ASP A 62 30.86 -15.66 16.83
N GLN A 63 30.49 -16.03 18.05
CA GLN A 63 31.39 -16.58 19.08
C GLN A 63 32.16 -17.83 18.60
N ASP A 64 31.63 -18.54 17.60
CA ASP A 64 32.23 -19.73 16.97
C ASP A 64 33.00 -19.40 15.66
N GLU A 65 33.37 -18.12 15.44
CA GLU A 65 34.07 -17.61 14.25
C GLU A 65 33.37 -17.86 12.91
N GLN A 66 32.05 -18.11 12.93
CA GLN A 66 31.25 -18.28 11.71
C GLN A 66 30.67 -16.94 11.23
N PRO A 67 30.67 -16.66 9.91
CA PRO A 67 30.09 -15.43 9.38
C PRO A 67 28.56 -15.47 9.44
N VAL A 68 27.98 -14.66 10.32
CA VAL A 68 26.52 -14.51 10.47
C VAL A 68 26.07 -13.21 9.83
N LEU A 69 25.04 -13.31 8.99
CA LEU A 69 24.40 -12.18 8.32
C LEU A 69 23.71 -11.27 9.34
N ILE A 70 24.11 -10.00 9.37
CA ILE A 70 23.44 -9.03 10.23
C ILE A 70 22.11 -8.66 9.60
N THR A 71 21.06 -9.10 10.26
CA THR A 71 19.68 -8.80 9.90
C THR A 71 19.03 -8.06 11.05
N LEU A 72 18.57 -6.84 10.77
CA LEU A 72 17.75 -6.06 11.69
C LEU A 72 16.28 -6.44 11.53
N LYS A 73 15.56 -6.37 12.64
CA LYS A 73 14.14 -6.68 12.76
C LYS A 73 13.35 -5.39 13.01
N PHE A 74 12.03 -5.52 12.91
CA PHE A 74 11.12 -4.45 13.27
C PHE A 74 11.41 -3.91 14.68
N ASN A 75 11.36 -2.58 14.80
CA ASN A 75 11.62 -1.81 16.01
C ASN A 75 13.08 -1.81 16.51
N ASP A 76 14.02 -2.40 15.76
CA ASP A 76 15.45 -2.26 16.07
C ASP A 76 15.87 -0.78 15.93
N THR A 77 16.63 -0.30 16.92
CA THR A 77 17.16 1.07 16.91
C THR A 77 18.50 1.13 16.19
N VAL A 78 18.64 2.12 15.31
CA VAL A 78 19.88 2.41 14.60
C VAL A 78 20.18 3.91 14.64
N THR A 79 21.46 4.26 14.50
CA THR A 79 21.89 5.65 14.38
C THR A 79 22.30 5.91 12.95
N ILE A 80 21.65 6.85 12.27
CA ILE A 80 21.99 7.30 10.92
C ILE A 80 23.11 8.32 11.01
N SER A 81 24.20 8.06 10.30
CA SER A 81 25.35 8.96 10.21
C SER A 81 25.42 9.69 8.86
N GLU A 82 24.99 9.04 7.79
CA GLU A 82 25.05 9.58 6.43
C GLU A 82 23.86 9.09 5.61
N ILE A 83 23.43 9.88 4.63
CA ILE A 83 22.38 9.53 3.67
C ILE A 83 22.91 9.79 2.27
N GLN A 84 22.91 8.75 1.44
CA GLN A 84 23.32 8.81 0.04
C GLN A 84 22.19 8.24 -0.82
N GLU A 85 21.60 9.09 -1.65
CA GLU A 85 20.47 8.75 -2.53
C GLU A 85 19.33 8.08 -1.75
N ASP A 86 19.09 6.78 -1.99
CA ASP A 86 18.05 5.97 -1.36
C ASP A 86 18.55 5.11 -0.20
N PHE A 87 19.81 5.26 0.20
CA PHE A 87 20.41 4.53 1.29
C PHE A 87 20.84 5.45 2.43
N ALA A 88 20.79 4.91 3.64
CA ALA A 88 21.30 5.52 4.85
C ALA A 88 22.42 4.65 5.40
N PHE A 89 23.57 5.24 5.69
CA PHE A 89 24.63 4.60 6.43
C PHE A 89 24.28 4.65 7.92
N VAL A 90 24.17 3.47 8.52
CA VAL A 90 23.71 3.33 9.90
C VAL A 90 24.70 2.56 10.76
N GLN A 91 24.68 2.87 12.05
CA GLN A 91 25.32 2.10 13.10
C GLN A 91 24.24 1.41 13.94
N THR A 92 24.38 0.11 14.09
CA THR A 92 23.50 -0.73 14.92
C THR A 92 23.91 -0.66 16.39
N SER A 93 22.98 -0.98 17.30
CA SER A 93 23.26 -1.10 18.74
C SER A 93 24.36 -2.13 19.06
N LYS A 94 24.57 -3.11 18.17
CA LYS A 94 25.61 -4.14 18.26
C LYS A 94 26.98 -3.68 17.74
N GLY A 95 27.11 -2.42 17.36
CA GLY A 95 28.37 -1.83 16.88
C GLY A 95 28.68 -2.07 15.40
N ALA A 96 27.88 -2.87 14.69
CA ALA A 96 28.06 -3.05 13.26
C ALA A 96 27.55 -1.85 12.45
N GLN A 97 28.22 -1.57 11.34
CA GLN A 97 27.93 -0.44 10.45
C GLN A 97 27.68 -0.93 9.02
N GLY A 98 26.83 -0.21 8.29
CA GLY A 98 26.53 -0.52 6.89
C GLY A 98 25.41 0.33 6.33
N TRP A 99 25.15 0.14 5.04
CA TRP A 99 24.10 0.84 4.31
C TRP A 99 22.76 0.09 4.42
N ILE A 100 21.68 0.85 4.57
CA ILE A 100 20.31 0.36 4.63
C ILE A 100 19.45 1.19 3.69
N TYR A 101 18.48 0.57 3.03
CA TYR A 101 17.49 1.29 2.24
C TYR A 101 16.68 2.23 3.14
N LYS A 102 16.74 3.54 2.90
CA LYS A 102 16.24 4.59 3.82
C LYS A 102 14.74 4.45 4.12
N TYR A 103 13.97 3.85 3.22
CA TYR A 103 12.53 3.60 3.38
C TYR A 103 12.21 2.45 4.34
N TYR A 104 13.21 1.75 4.87
CA TYR A 104 13.05 0.79 5.97
C TYR A 104 13.30 1.42 7.34
N LEU A 105 13.55 2.72 7.39
CA LEU A 105 13.85 3.46 8.61
C LEU A 105 12.80 4.55 8.84
N SER A 106 12.51 4.83 10.11
CA SER A 106 11.68 5.95 10.54
C SER A 106 12.34 6.67 11.71
N GLN A 107 12.40 7.99 11.66
CA GLN A 107 12.79 8.84 12.81
C GLN A 107 11.57 9.37 13.58
N ASN A 108 10.37 9.16 13.05
CA ASN A 108 9.14 9.48 13.75
C ASN A 108 8.81 8.33 14.70
N THR A 109 8.99 8.56 16.00
CA THR A 109 8.44 7.71 17.07
C THR A 109 6.92 7.82 17.20
N SER A 110 6.34 8.89 16.64
CA SER A 110 4.91 9.25 16.81
C SER A 110 4.03 8.92 15.60
N GLN A 111 4.59 8.30 14.56
CA GLN A 111 3.78 7.61 13.58
C GLN A 111 4.10 6.14 13.74
N ASP A 112 3.29 5.45 14.55
CA ASP A 112 2.97 4.08 14.23
C ASP A 112 2.66 4.09 12.73
N ILE A 113 3.55 3.55 11.90
CA ILE A 113 3.29 3.42 10.47
C ILE A 113 2.27 2.29 10.38
N TYR A 114 1.03 2.63 10.73
CA TYR A 114 -0.12 1.83 10.44
C TYR A 114 -0.20 1.80 8.93
N PRO A 115 -0.02 0.62 8.31
CA PRO A 115 -0.24 0.54 6.88
C PRO A 115 -1.68 0.97 6.60
N VAL A 116 -1.90 1.63 5.46
CA VAL A 116 -3.26 1.99 5.04
C VAL A 116 -4.02 0.70 4.80
N PHE A 117 -4.73 0.23 5.83
CA PHE A 117 -5.43 -1.04 5.79
C PHE A 117 -6.45 -1.02 4.66
N ASN A 118 -6.38 -2.04 3.80
CA ASN A 118 -7.21 -2.18 2.60
C ASN A 118 -8.03 -3.47 2.63
N ALA A 119 -8.18 -4.08 3.81
CA ALA A 119 -8.93 -5.29 4.03
C ALA A 119 -9.25 -5.49 5.51
N SER A 120 -10.17 -6.41 5.80
CA SER A 120 -10.46 -6.92 7.13
C SER A 120 -10.52 -8.44 7.15
N ILE A 121 -10.30 -9.03 8.32
CA ILE A 121 -10.46 -10.47 8.55
C ILE A 121 -11.95 -10.82 8.70
N ARG A 122 -12.43 -11.84 7.98
CA ARG A 122 -13.84 -12.29 8.01
C ARG A 122 -14.17 -13.06 9.28
N LYS A 123 -13.25 -13.91 9.74
CA LYS A 123 -13.37 -14.78 10.90
C LYS A 123 -12.00 -15.02 11.52
N ASP A 124 -11.96 -15.38 12.79
CA ASP A 124 -10.73 -15.72 13.49
C ASP A 124 -9.90 -16.72 12.67
N THR A 125 -8.64 -16.39 12.42
CA THR A 125 -7.75 -17.16 11.57
C THR A 125 -6.32 -17.14 12.07
N ILE A 126 -5.59 -18.20 11.79
CA ILE A 126 -4.18 -18.31 12.09
C ILE A 126 -3.37 -17.47 11.09
N ILE A 127 -2.31 -16.85 11.58
CA ILE A 127 -1.31 -16.16 10.77
C ILE A 127 -0.15 -17.13 10.48
N TYR A 128 0.30 -17.15 9.24
CA TYR A 128 1.38 -17.98 8.74
C TYR A 128 2.63 -17.12 8.50
N ASP A 129 3.81 -17.71 8.65
CA ASP A 129 5.08 -17.04 8.38
C ASP A 129 5.35 -16.92 6.87
N VAL A 130 6.51 -16.35 6.52
CA VAL A 130 6.92 -16.18 5.11
C VAL A 130 7.09 -17.50 4.33
N ASN A 131 7.23 -18.63 5.04
CA ASN A 131 7.32 -19.96 4.47
C ASN A 131 5.96 -20.70 4.50
N LYS A 132 4.88 -20.00 4.83
CA LYS A 132 3.51 -20.54 4.99
C LYS A 132 3.40 -21.58 6.11
N THR A 133 4.28 -21.51 7.10
CA THR A 133 4.20 -22.32 8.32
C THR A 133 3.32 -21.63 9.34
N SER A 134 2.45 -22.39 10.01
CA SER A 134 1.60 -21.84 11.09
C SER A 134 2.47 -21.20 12.17
N THR A 135 2.11 -19.98 12.60
CA THR A 135 2.84 -19.27 13.67
C THR A 135 2.13 -19.36 15.03
N GLU A 136 1.00 -20.07 15.09
CA GLU A 136 0.07 -20.12 16.24
C GLU A 136 -0.52 -18.76 16.65
N LYS A 137 -0.08 -17.64 16.05
CA LYS A 137 -0.66 -16.32 16.24
C LYS A 137 -2.04 -16.26 15.58
N LEU A 138 -2.99 -15.65 16.30
CA LEU A 138 -4.37 -15.51 15.85
C LEU A 138 -4.63 -14.08 15.38
N ALA A 139 -5.29 -13.95 14.23
CA ALA A 139 -5.91 -12.72 13.76
C ALA A 139 -7.43 -12.82 13.97
N LEU A 140 -7.96 -11.96 14.84
CA LEU A 140 -9.40 -11.95 15.16
C LEU A 140 -10.25 -11.43 13.99
N ALA A 141 -11.51 -11.85 13.95
CA ALA A 141 -12.51 -11.33 13.05
C ALA A 141 -12.64 -9.80 13.17
N GLY A 142 -12.75 -9.12 12.04
CA GLY A 142 -12.82 -7.66 11.96
C GLY A 142 -11.47 -6.94 12.04
N THR A 143 -10.38 -7.63 12.39
CA THR A 143 -9.04 -7.00 12.40
C THR A 143 -8.69 -6.48 11.02
N ARG A 144 -8.19 -5.25 10.99
CA ARG A 144 -7.78 -4.57 9.76
C ARG A 144 -6.41 -5.05 9.33
N VAL A 145 -6.26 -5.32 8.04
CA VAL A 145 -5.00 -5.80 7.46
C VAL A 145 -4.68 -5.03 6.18
N TYR A 146 -3.39 -4.98 5.86
CA TYR A 146 -2.89 -4.41 4.63
C TYR A 146 -2.34 -5.50 3.73
N ILE A 147 -2.98 -5.67 2.58
CA ILE A 147 -2.56 -6.58 1.52
C ILE A 147 -1.55 -5.84 0.64
N TYR A 148 -0.29 -6.30 0.64
CA TYR A 148 0.80 -5.67 -0.12
C TYR A 148 1.20 -6.42 -1.41
N GLY A 149 0.71 -7.65 -1.60
CA GLY A 149 0.96 -8.48 -2.79
C GLY A 149 -0.18 -8.50 -3.82
N GLY A 150 -1.21 -7.68 -3.63
CA GLY A 150 -2.49 -7.79 -4.34
C GLY A 150 -3.38 -8.91 -3.77
N PHE A 151 -4.67 -8.87 -4.12
CA PHE A 151 -5.65 -9.86 -3.67
C PHE A 151 -6.12 -10.72 -4.85
N ASN A 152 -5.90 -12.04 -4.76
CA ASN A 152 -6.34 -13.01 -5.75
C ASN A 152 -7.10 -14.15 -5.07
N LYS A 153 -8.40 -14.26 -5.34
CA LYS A 153 -9.27 -15.29 -4.73
C LYS A 153 -8.88 -16.73 -5.08
N SER A 154 -8.10 -16.92 -6.13
CA SER A 154 -7.64 -18.25 -6.55
C SER A 154 -6.42 -18.73 -5.75
N GLU A 155 -5.72 -17.82 -5.07
CA GLU A 155 -4.59 -18.18 -4.20
C GLU A 155 -5.09 -18.65 -2.84
N GLU A 156 -4.44 -19.67 -2.28
CA GLU A 156 -4.78 -20.19 -0.95
C GLU A 156 -4.43 -19.20 0.16
N TYR A 157 -3.33 -18.46 -0.01
CA TYR A 157 -2.81 -17.52 0.99
C TYR A 157 -2.56 -16.15 0.39
N THR A 158 -2.85 -15.10 1.15
CA THR A 158 -2.59 -13.71 0.80
C THR A 158 -1.56 -13.12 1.76
N ALA A 159 -0.57 -12.43 1.20
CA ALA A 159 0.46 -11.74 1.97
C ALA A 159 -0.11 -10.46 2.59
N VAL A 160 0.01 -10.33 3.91
CA VAL A 160 -0.58 -9.25 4.70
C VAL A 160 0.37 -8.67 5.73
N GLN A 161 0.15 -7.41 6.05
CA GLN A 161 0.63 -6.78 7.28
C GLN A 161 -0.54 -6.59 8.22
N ILE A 162 -0.36 -6.95 9.48
CA ILE A 162 -1.40 -6.91 10.52
C ILE A 162 -0.78 -6.39 11.81
N VAL A 163 -1.50 -5.55 12.54
CA VAL A 163 -1.11 -5.13 13.89
C VAL A 163 -1.79 -6.07 14.87
N LEU A 164 -1.00 -6.72 15.71
CA LEU A 164 -1.47 -7.66 16.74
C LEU A 164 -1.90 -6.91 18.00
N GLU A 165 -2.54 -7.61 18.95
CA GLU A 165 -3.02 -7.01 20.21
C GLU A 165 -1.89 -6.40 21.06
N ASP A 166 -0.68 -6.95 20.95
CA ASP A 166 0.53 -6.42 21.59
C ASP A 166 1.10 -5.19 20.87
N THR A 167 0.34 -4.61 19.94
CA THR A 167 0.71 -3.48 19.06
C THR A 167 1.86 -3.76 18.10
N SER A 168 2.37 -4.99 18.04
CA SER A 168 3.43 -5.34 17.10
C SER A 168 2.89 -5.45 15.67
N LEU A 169 3.66 -4.92 14.71
CA LEU A 169 3.38 -5.11 13.29
C LEU A 169 3.94 -6.47 12.86
N TYR A 170 3.05 -7.35 12.44
CA TYR A 170 3.39 -8.66 11.90
C TYR A 170 3.24 -8.69 10.39
N VAL A 171 4.21 -9.32 9.71
CA VAL A 171 4.22 -9.50 8.26
C VAL A 171 4.22 -10.99 7.97
N GLY A 172 3.21 -11.47 7.26
CA GLY A 172 3.08 -12.89 6.94
C GLY A 172 1.93 -13.17 5.99
N TYR A 173 1.36 -14.36 6.11
CA TYR A 173 0.29 -14.84 5.24
C TYR A 173 -0.94 -15.18 6.06
N ILE A 174 -2.11 -14.94 5.48
CA ILE A 174 -3.40 -15.39 6.01
C ILE A 174 -4.13 -16.11 4.89
N SER A 175 -4.95 -17.11 5.24
CA SER A 175 -5.85 -17.79 4.31
C SER A 175 -6.69 -16.77 3.54
N THR A 176 -6.61 -16.81 2.21
CA THR A 176 -7.29 -15.84 1.33
C THR A 176 -8.80 -15.85 1.53
N ALA A 177 -9.37 -17.03 1.81
CA ALA A 177 -10.80 -17.19 2.07
C ALA A 177 -11.27 -16.41 3.30
N ASP A 178 -10.36 -16.14 4.23
CA ASP A 178 -10.64 -15.48 5.51
C ASP A 178 -10.41 -13.97 5.44
N ILE A 179 -10.04 -13.44 4.28
CA ILE A 179 -9.82 -12.02 4.04
C ILE A 179 -10.99 -11.42 3.27
N GLU A 180 -11.41 -10.24 3.72
CA GLU A 180 -12.34 -9.37 3.05
C GLU A 180 -11.61 -8.11 2.58
N PRO A 181 -11.14 -8.07 1.32
CA PRO A 181 -10.54 -6.86 0.79
C PRO A 181 -11.58 -5.75 0.71
N ASP A 182 -11.12 -4.52 0.95
CA ASP A 182 -11.89 -3.31 0.68
C ASP A 182 -12.09 -3.21 -0.83
N GLY A 183 -13.21 -3.74 -1.29
CA GLY A 183 -13.59 -3.64 -2.69
C GLY A 183 -14.01 -2.22 -3.05
N VAL A 184 -13.83 -1.88 -4.32
CA VAL A 184 -14.65 -0.82 -4.93
C VAL A 184 -16.12 -1.24 -4.76
N SER A 185 -16.92 -0.38 -4.12
CA SER A 185 -18.34 -0.66 -3.87
C SER A 185 -19.03 -1.19 -5.13
N LYS A 186 -19.65 -2.38 -5.05
CA LYS A 186 -20.40 -2.96 -6.19
C LYS A 186 -21.44 -1.97 -6.72
N MET A 187 -22.06 -1.20 -5.82
CA MET A 187 -22.98 -0.12 -6.16
C MET A 187 -22.30 0.98 -6.98
N LEU A 188 -21.04 1.34 -6.67
CA LEU A 188 -20.28 2.32 -7.43
C LEU A 188 -19.96 1.82 -8.84
N ILE A 189 -19.55 0.55 -9.00
CA ILE A 189 -19.32 -0.05 -10.32
C ILE A 189 -20.61 -0.04 -11.15
N VAL A 190 -21.74 -0.45 -10.54
CA VAL A 190 -23.06 -0.43 -11.19
C VAL A 190 -23.46 1.00 -11.58
N ALA A 191 -23.26 1.98 -10.70
CA ALA A 191 -23.57 3.38 -10.96
C ALA A 191 -22.76 3.94 -12.15
N ILE A 192 -21.45 3.70 -12.19
CA ILE A 192 -20.59 4.11 -13.31
C ILE A 192 -21.06 3.47 -14.63
N THR A 193 -21.44 2.19 -14.58
CA THR A 193 -21.93 1.46 -15.76
C THR A 193 -23.22 2.08 -16.30
N ILE A 194 -24.19 2.40 -15.43
CA ILE A 194 -25.46 3.04 -15.82
C ILE A 194 -25.23 4.43 -16.41
N ILE A 195 -24.35 5.23 -15.80
CA ILE A 195 -24.00 6.57 -16.30
C ILE A 195 -23.38 6.45 -17.70
N SER A 196 -22.44 5.53 -17.90
CA SER A 196 -21.77 5.32 -19.19
C SER A 196 -22.76 4.92 -20.30
N ALA A 197 -23.73 4.04 -20.00
CA ALA A 197 -24.76 3.62 -20.94
C ALA A 197 -25.68 4.79 -21.31
N THR A 198 -26.08 5.59 -20.32
CA THR A 198 -26.96 6.75 -20.51
C THR A 198 -26.31 7.81 -21.40
N VAL A 199 -25.03 8.12 -21.16
CA VAL A 199 -24.25 9.07 -21.99
C VAL A 199 -24.16 8.56 -23.43
N THR A 200 -23.89 7.27 -23.63
CA THR A 200 -23.81 6.65 -24.95
C THR A 200 -25.12 6.75 -25.73
N ILE A 201 -26.26 6.55 -25.07
CA ILE A 201 -27.59 6.69 -25.67
C ILE A 201 -27.84 8.15 -26.07
N ILE A 202 -27.54 9.11 -25.19
CA ILE A 202 -27.74 10.53 -25.46
C ILE A 202 -26.89 10.99 -26.67
N LEU A 203 -25.62 10.59 -26.71
CA LEU A 203 -24.72 10.91 -27.83
C LEU A 203 -25.21 10.28 -29.14
N SER A 204 -25.66 9.04 -29.11
CA SER A 204 -26.27 8.35 -30.26
C SER A 204 -27.49 9.10 -30.80
N LEU A 205 -28.40 9.51 -29.92
CA LEU A 205 -29.59 10.27 -30.30
C LEU A 205 -29.24 11.65 -30.88
N LEU A 206 -28.26 12.34 -30.29
CA LEU A 206 -27.77 13.62 -30.81
C LEU A 206 -27.16 13.48 -32.20
N TYR A 207 -26.38 12.42 -32.43
CA TYR A 207 -25.77 12.13 -33.72
C TYR A 207 -26.83 11.86 -34.80
N ILE A 208 -27.82 11.00 -34.52
CA ILE A 208 -28.94 10.72 -35.43
C ILE A 208 -29.71 12.00 -35.77
N LYS A 209 -30.00 12.83 -34.76
CA LYS A 209 -30.72 14.10 -34.95
C LYS A 209 -29.93 15.10 -35.79
N LYS A 210 -28.59 15.15 -35.63
CA LYS A 210 -27.70 15.98 -36.45
C LYS A 210 -27.70 15.49 -37.92
N LYS A 211 -27.67 14.17 -38.14
CA LYS A 211 -27.72 13.57 -39.49
C LYS A 211 -29.03 13.88 -40.22
N LYS A 212 -30.18 13.74 -39.55
CA LYS A 212 -31.50 14.08 -40.14
C LYS A 212 -31.60 15.56 -40.56
N LYS A 213 -31.10 16.48 -39.74
CA LYS A 213 -31.08 17.92 -40.10
C LYS A 213 -30.22 18.25 -41.31
N LYS A 214 -29.13 17.50 -41.54
CA LYS A 214 -28.25 17.71 -42.70
C LYS A 214 -28.83 17.15 -44.00
N LYS A 215 -29.84 16.27 -43.91
CA LYS A 215 -30.53 15.67 -45.05
C LYS A 215 -31.77 16.47 -45.51
N ASN A 216 -32.30 17.32 -44.62
CA ASN A 216 -33.44 18.22 -44.88
C ASN A 216 -33.01 19.66 -45.17
N LYS A 217 -31.71 19.90 -45.34
CA LYS A 217 -31.11 21.14 -45.84
C LYS A 217 -30.47 20.81 -47.17
#